data_AF-D8F909-F1
#
_entry.id   AF-D8F909-F1
#
_cell.length_a   1.000
_cell.length_b   1.000
_cell.length_c   1.000
_cell.angle_alpha   90.00
_cell.angle_beta   90.00
_cell.angle_gamma   90.00
#
_symmetry.space_group_name_H-M   'P 1'
#
loop_
_entity.id
_entity.type
_entity.pdbx_description
1 polymer ?
#
loop_
_entity_poly.entity_id
_entity_poly.type
_entity_poly.pdbx_seq_one_letter_code
_entity_poly.pdbx_strand_id
1 'polypeptide(L)'
;MRGTGWKNWKRFKNGETLVLILHADDIGMCEEANLAVIPYLVNQQIQSASVMMPCEYSDAFMQWFKANEEYDIGLHLTLTSEWETWRWSTVAEEEDVPGLLDGDEFMWPSAAEVVQNARPEEVEKEIRAQIQKAFSLGVKPTHVDTHMGTLYASNAFSKVYMDIAEEYQIPARVIDLSNDAMVQKLKELGYPVTDDLIAVSNNYAMPKLDDFGAVPGGTSYEEVRAQFFEQVQSLNSGITEITFHPSVKSDNLKEITDSWQQRVWEAQLFSDPEVINFLEKEEIIFTTWKELMKRYFSYVNKDDETCNDNMPCYPTIQDAIDAATSRKTIKITLGSYDENLALHSSKILSLGGGWDFAFTTQSSNTSINSLTISSGVVTIDSIVIQ
;
A
#
# COMPACT_ATOMS: atom_id res chain seq x y z
N MET A 1 -16.21 -1.43 -13.67
CA MET A 1 -15.53 -0.65 -14.73
C MET A 1 -14.21 -1.34 -15.04
N ARG A 2 -14.01 -1.90 -16.25
CA ARG A 2 -12.68 -2.43 -16.61
C ARG A 2 -11.71 -1.25 -16.59
N GLY A 3 -10.81 -1.22 -15.62
CA GLY A 3 -9.70 -0.27 -15.56
C GLY A 3 -9.03 -0.29 -16.92
N THR A 4 -9.24 0.76 -17.71
CA THR A 4 -8.52 0.94 -18.95
C THR A 4 -7.08 1.17 -18.52
N GLY A 5 -6.26 0.12 -18.60
CA GLY A 5 -4.84 0.20 -18.25
C GLY A 5 -4.24 1.47 -18.85
N TRP A 6 -3.38 2.17 -18.09
CA TRP A 6 -3.03 3.58 -18.24
C TRP A 6 -2.39 4.04 -19.58
N LYS A 7 -2.67 3.42 -20.72
CA LYS A 7 -2.41 4.01 -22.04
C LYS A 7 -3.26 5.26 -22.31
N ASN A 8 -4.22 5.60 -21.45
CA ASN A 8 -5.14 6.71 -21.62
C ASN A 8 -5.37 7.53 -20.34
N TRP A 9 -4.32 8.01 -19.66
CA TRP A 9 -4.49 9.20 -18.81
C TRP A 9 -4.80 10.39 -19.74
N LYS A 10 -6.03 10.45 -20.24
CA LYS A 10 -6.52 11.54 -21.08
C LYS A 10 -7.17 12.56 -20.16
N ARG A 11 -6.31 13.40 -19.58
CA ARG A 11 -6.59 14.75 -19.05
C ARG A 11 -7.37 14.82 -17.74
N PHE A 12 -6.96 15.69 -16.81
CA PHE A 12 -7.86 16.35 -15.86
C PHE A 12 -7.72 17.87 -15.93
N LYS A 13 -8.71 18.53 -15.32
CA LYS A 13 -8.80 19.96 -15.00
C LYS A 13 -7.42 20.59 -14.81
N ASN A 14 -7.12 21.63 -15.58
CA ASN A 14 -5.85 22.37 -15.57
C ASN A 14 -4.56 21.60 -15.94
N GLY A 15 -4.64 20.33 -16.39
CA GLY A 15 -3.48 19.58 -16.88
C GLY A 15 -2.82 18.63 -15.88
N GLU A 16 -3.43 18.43 -14.71
CA GLU A 16 -2.93 17.50 -13.69
C GLU A 16 -3.67 16.14 -13.77
N THR A 17 -3.35 15.15 -12.93
CA THR A 17 -4.09 13.86 -12.90
C THR A 17 -4.31 13.39 -11.47
N LEU A 18 -5.55 13.03 -11.16
CA LEU A 18 -5.97 12.45 -9.89
C LEU A 18 -6.18 10.94 -10.06
N VAL A 19 -5.49 10.15 -9.23
CA VAL A 19 -5.62 8.70 -9.16
C VAL A 19 -6.09 8.32 -7.77
N LEU A 20 -7.11 7.49 -7.69
CA LEU A 20 -7.73 7.08 -6.44
C LEU A 20 -7.65 5.57 -6.24
N ILE A 21 -7.34 5.17 -5.01
CA ILE A 21 -7.58 3.81 -4.50
C ILE A 21 -8.67 3.91 -3.44
N LEU A 22 -9.79 3.23 -3.66
CA LEU A 22 -10.79 3.00 -2.62
C LEU A 22 -10.42 1.69 -1.91
N HIS A 23 -10.09 1.82 -0.62
CA HIS A 23 -9.44 0.79 0.18
C HIS A 23 -10.31 0.36 1.38
N ALA A 24 -10.72 -0.90 1.42
CA ALA A 24 -11.48 -1.44 2.56
C ALA A 24 -10.55 -2.01 3.65
N ASP A 25 -10.55 -1.38 4.81
CA ASP A 25 -9.79 -1.80 5.99
C ASP A 25 -10.62 -2.78 6.85
N ASP A 26 -9.98 -3.40 7.84
CA ASP A 26 -10.56 -4.29 8.86
C ASP A 26 -11.20 -5.59 8.35
N ILE A 27 -10.80 -6.09 7.17
CA ILE A 27 -11.28 -7.41 6.72
C ILE A 27 -10.68 -8.51 7.62
N GLY A 28 -11.43 -9.56 7.90
CA GLY A 28 -11.04 -10.61 8.84
C GLY A 28 -11.37 -10.31 10.30
N MET A 29 -11.71 -9.07 10.64
CA MET A 29 -12.14 -8.66 11.99
C MET A 29 -13.38 -9.41 12.47
N CYS A 30 -14.40 -9.51 11.61
CA CYS A 30 -15.65 -10.23 11.87
C CYS A 30 -16.30 -10.74 10.57
N GLU A 31 -17.35 -11.56 10.69
CA GLU A 31 -18.09 -12.07 9.53
C GLU A 31 -18.71 -10.95 8.70
N GLU A 32 -19.25 -9.92 9.36
CA GLU A 32 -19.94 -8.81 8.70
C GLU A 32 -19.03 -7.98 7.80
N ALA A 33 -17.77 -7.78 8.19
CA ALA A 33 -16.77 -7.11 7.37
C ALA A 33 -16.42 -7.95 6.12
N ASN A 34 -16.18 -9.24 6.32
CA ASN A 34 -15.90 -10.19 5.23
C ASN A 34 -17.05 -10.27 4.22
N LEU A 35 -18.29 -10.34 4.69
CA LEU A 35 -19.48 -10.42 3.83
C LEU A 35 -19.71 -9.12 3.06
N ALA A 36 -19.41 -7.97 3.66
CA ALA A 36 -19.62 -6.67 3.02
C ALA A 36 -18.66 -6.44 1.86
N VAL A 37 -17.37 -6.75 2.00
CA VAL A 37 -16.35 -6.35 1.02
C VAL A 37 -16.43 -7.12 -0.31
N ILE A 38 -16.83 -8.40 -0.28
CA ILE A 38 -16.78 -9.29 -1.45
C ILE A 38 -17.62 -8.75 -2.63
N PRO A 39 -18.91 -8.38 -2.46
CA PRO A 39 -19.69 -7.83 -3.56
C PRO A 39 -19.08 -6.56 -4.18
N TYR A 40 -18.47 -5.69 -3.37
CA TYR A 40 -17.89 -4.44 -3.87
C TYR A 40 -16.65 -4.67 -4.73
N LEU A 41 -15.81 -5.65 -4.35
CA LEU A 41 -14.67 -6.08 -5.17
C LEU A 41 -15.15 -6.73 -6.48
N VAL A 42 -16.07 -7.70 -6.40
CA VAL A 42 -16.59 -8.44 -7.57
C VAL A 42 -17.28 -7.50 -8.57
N ASN A 43 -18.05 -6.53 -8.06
CA ASN A 43 -18.75 -5.55 -8.88
C ASN A 43 -17.85 -4.38 -9.34
N GLN A 44 -16.57 -4.37 -8.94
CA GLN A 44 -15.60 -3.33 -9.26
C GLN A 44 -16.05 -1.93 -8.80
N GLN A 45 -16.67 -1.88 -7.63
CA GLN A 45 -17.09 -0.65 -6.96
C GLN A 45 -15.97 -0.07 -6.09
N ILE A 46 -15.08 -0.94 -5.61
CA ILE A 46 -13.88 -0.59 -4.86
C ILE A 46 -12.67 -1.31 -5.47
N GLN A 47 -11.46 -0.92 -5.09
CA GLN A 47 -10.24 -1.38 -5.77
C GLN A 47 -9.41 -2.32 -4.92
N SER A 48 -9.36 -2.10 -3.61
CA SER A 48 -8.44 -2.78 -2.70
C SER A 48 -9.09 -3.06 -1.35
N ALA A 49 -8.55 -4.05 -0.64
CA ALA A 49 -8.88 -4.33 0.75
C ALA A 49 -7.66 -4.92 1.50
N SER A 50 -7.65 -4.84 2.83
CA SER A 50 -6.58 -5.43 3.65
C SER A 50 -7.14 -6.25 4.83
N VAL A 51 -6.45 -7.36 5.14
CA VAL A 51 -6.93 -8.37 6.11
C VAL A 51 -6.13 -8.32 7.41
N MET A 52 -6.82 -8.23 8.54
CA MET A 52 -6.27 -8.34 9.90
C MET A 52 -6.01 -9.81 10.24
N MET A 53 -4.79 -10.28 10.00
CA MET A 53 -4.41 -11.69 10.19
C MET A 53 -4.54 -12.24 11.62
N PRO A 54 -4.46 -11.44 12.71
CA PRO A 54 -4.70 -11.97 14.05
C PRO A 54 -6.16 -12.30 14.37
N CYS A 55 -7.12 -11.75 13.61
CA CYS A 55 -8.54 -11.86 13.92
C CYS A 55 -9.15 -13.21 13.52
N GLU A 56 -10.21 -13.63 14.24
CA GLU A 56 -10.86 -14.94 14.10
C GLU A 56 -11.32 -15.26 12.67
N TYR A 57 -11.78 -14.24 11.92
CA TYR A 57 -12.36 -14.43 10.59
C TYR A 57 -11.34 -14.24 9.45
N SER A 58 -10.05 -14.05 9.75
CA SER A 58 -9.00 -13.86 8.75
C SER A 58 -8.87 -15.06 7.82
N ASP A 59 -8.82 -16.28 8.38
CA ASP A 59 -8.51 -17.49 7.62
C ASP A 59 -9.63 -17.80 6.61
N ALA A 60 -10.89 -17.60 7.01
CA ALA A 60 -12.04 -17.75 6.13
C ALA A 60 -11.96 -16.78 4.93
N PHE A 61 -11.59 -15.53 5.16
CA PHE A 61 -11.41 -14.56 4.07
C PHE A 61 -10.22 -14.92 3.18
N MET A 62 -9.10 -15.35 3.76
CA MET A 62 -7.91 -15.75 2.99
C MET A 62 -8.18 -16.98 2.12
N GLN A 63 -9.06 -17.91 2.53
CA GLN A 63 -9.52 -19.00 1.65
C GLN A 63 -10.33 -18.48 0.46
N TRP A 64 -11.18 -17.47 0.67
CA TRP A 64 -11.85 -16.81 -0.46
C TRP A 64 -10.84 -16.14 -1.38
N PHE A 65 -9.86 -15.39 -0.84
CA PHE A 65 -8.84 -14.73 -1.63
C PHE A 65 -7.99 -15.71 -2.45
N LYS A 66 -7.64 -16.88 -1.89
CA LYS A 66 -6.92 -17.94 -2.62
C LYS A 66 -7.62 -18.42 -3.88
N ALA A 67 -8.95 -18.43 -3.88
CA ALA A 67 -9.75 -18.78 -5.06
C ALA A 67 -9.95 -17.60 -6.03
N ASN A 68 -9.54 -16.39 -5.64
CA ASN A 68 -9.80 -15.13 -6.33
C ASN A 68 -8.56 -14.21 -6.31
N GLU A 69 -7.39 -14.78 -6.63
CA GLU A 69 -6.11 -14.07 -6.58
C GLU A 69 -6.01 -12.91 -7.58
N GLU A 70 -7.01 -12.65 -8.43
CA GLU A 70 -7.05 -11.47 -9.29
C GLU A 70 -7.28 -10.16 -8.52
N TYR A 71 -7.97 -10.20 -7.38
CA TYR A 71 -8.27 -9.01 -6.57
C TYR A 71 -7.03 -8.47 -5.84
N ASP A 72 -7.11 -7.21 -5.40
CA ASP A 72 -6.05 -6.52 -4.69
C ASP A 72 -6.29 -6.61 -3.19
N ILE A 73 -5.72 -7.66 -2.57
CA ILE A 73 -5.90 -7.96 -1.14
C ILE A 73 -4.54 -7.91 -0.45
N GLY A 74 -4.40 -6.99 0.49
CA GLY A 74 -3.22 -6.82 1.32
C GLY A 74 -3.41 -7.36 2.74
N LEU A 75 -2.42 -7.12 3.60
CA LEU A 75 -2.55 -7.34 5.04
C LEU A 75 -2.68 -6.03 5.78
N HIS A 76 -3.69 -5.96 6.64
CA HIS A 76 -3.85 -4.90 7.63
C HIS A 76 -3.00 -5.29 8.82
N LEU A 77 -1.76 -4.79 8.85
CA LEU A 77 -0.83 -5.17 9.91
C LEU A 77 -1.36 -4.63 11.24
N THR A 78 -1.73 -5.58 12.10
CA THR A 78 -2.47 -5.31 13.33
C THR A 78 -1.56 -5.50 14.53
N LEU A 79 -1.44 -4.47 15.36
CA LEU A 79 -0.67 -4.51 16.61
C LEU A 79 -1.49 -4.06 17.82
N THR A 80 -2.77 -3.79 17.61
CA THR A 80 -3.72 -3.31 18.61
C THR A 80 -4.97 -4.17 18.62
N SER A 81 -5.70 -4.16 19.74
CA SER A 81 -7.03 -4.76 19.86
C SER A 81 -7.88 -3.92 20.80
N GLU A 82 -8.72 -3.07 20.22
CA GLU A 82 -9.28 -1.87 20.86
C GLU A 82 -10.61 -2.05 21.59
N TRP A 83 -11.37 -3.12 21.33
CA TRP A 83 -12.72 -3.30 21.88
C TRP A 83 -12.76 -4.21 23.10
N GLU A 84 -13.45 -3.79 24.16
CA GLU A 84 -13.47 -4.50 25.45
C GLU A 84 -13.82 -6.00 25.36
N THR A 85 -14.77 -6.38 24.51
CA THR A 85 -15.30 -7.76 24.44
C THR A 85 -14.99 -8.48 23.13
N TRP A 86 -14.35 -7.83 22.16
CA TRP A 86 -14.00 -8.41 20.87
C TRP A 86 -12.49 -8.25 20.64
N ARG A 87 -11.72 -9.10 21.35
CA ARG A 87 -10.25 -8.99 21.46
C ARG A 87 -9.53 -10.10 20.70
N TRP A 88 -8.30 -9.82 20.27
CA TRP A 88 -7.40 -10.79 19.65
C TRP A 88 -5.96 -10.64 20.17
N SER A 89 -5.20 -11.74 20.10
CA SER A 89 -3.79 -11.81 20.49
C SER A 89 -2.89 -11.74 19.26
N THR A 90 -1.57 -11.91 19.42
CA THR A 90 -0.55 -11.93 18.37
C THR A 90 -0.64 -13.19 17.49
N VAL A 91 -0.12 -13.09 16.26
CA VAL A 91 0.12 -14.28 15.42
C VAL A 91 1.46 -14.94 15.79
N ALA A 92 2.46 -14.15 16.17
CA ALA A 92 3.67 -14.64 16.77
C ALA A 92 3.38 -15.27 18.15
N GLU A 93 4.21 -16.23 18.53
CA GLU A 93 4.16 -16.86 19.86
C GLU A 93 4.31 -15.78 20.95
N GLU A 94 3.46 -15.81 21.96
CA GLU A 94 3.36 -14.76 22.98
C GLU A 94 4.69 -14.53 23.73
N GLU A 95 5.44 -15.61 23.97
CA GLU A 95 6.76 -15.60 24.61
C GLU A 95 7.80 -14.77 23.83
N ASP A 96 7.62 -14.65 22.52
CA ASP A 96 8.53 -13.97 21.61
C ASP A 96 8.26 -12.47 21.49
N VAL A 97 7.04 -12.04 21.86
CA VAL A 97 6.52 -10.67 21.71
C VAL A 97 5.75 -10.17 22.96
N PRO A 98 6.28 -10.35 24.19
CA PRO A 98 5.53 -10.07 25.42
C PRO A 98 5.16 -8.59 25.61
N GLY A 99 5.84 -7.66 24.95
CA GLY A 99 5.54 -6.23 24.97
C GLY A 99 4.39 -5.83 24.05
N LEU A 100 3.94 -6.70 23.13
CA LEU A 100 2.74 -6.47 22.32
C LEU A 100 1.43 -6.86 23.03
N LEU A 101 1.52 -7.54 24.17
CA LEU A 101 0.39 -8.09 24.91
C LEU A 101 0.12 -7.30 26.19
N ASP A 102 -1.15 -7.14 26.52
CA ASP A 102 -1.62 -6.59 27.78
C ASP A 102 -1.66 -7.65 28.90
N GLY A 103 -2.22 -7.28 30.06
CA GLY A 103 -2.29 -8.17 31.22
C GLY A 103 -3.22 -9.38 31.06
N ASP A 104 -4.06 -9.40 30.01
CA ASP A 104 -5.01 -10.46 29.70
C ASP A 104 -4.58 -11.25 28.45
N GLU A 105 -3.32 -11.11 28.01
CA GLU A 105 -2.73 -11.81 26.85
C GLU A 105 -3.38 -11.42 25.50
N PHE A 106 -3.98 -10.22 25.42
CA PHE A 106 -4.48 -9.63 24.17
C PHE A 106 -3.59 -8.49 23.70
N MET A 107 -3.64 -8.13 22.42
CA MET A 107 -2.93 -6.94 21.94
C MET A 107 -3.45 -5.66 22.63
N TRP A 108 -2.56 -4.68 22.87
CA TRP A 108 -2.92 -3.41 23.52
C TRP A 108 -4.07 -2.66 22.81
N PRO A 109 -4.92 -1.91 23.53
CA PRO A 109 -6.07 -1.26 22.91
C PRO A 109 -5.75 0.02 22.14
N SER A 110 -4.52 0.56 22.26
CA SER A 110 -4.11 1.77 21.55
C SER A 110 -2.68 1.72 21.05
N ALA A 111 -2.42 2.43 19.95
CA ALA A 111 -1.08 2.61 19.40
C ALA A 111 -0.10 3.23 20.42
N ALA A 112 -0.59 4.09 21.33
CA ALA A 112 0.22 4.69 22.37
C ALA A 112 0.71 3.65 23.39
N GLU A 113 -0.12 2.70 23.76
CA GLU A 113 0.26 1.60 24.66
C GLU A 113 1.21 0.61 23.97
N VAL A 114 1.01 0.34 22.68
CA VAL A 114 1.98 -0.45 21.90
C VAL A 114 3.35 0.23 21.92
N VAL A 115 3.43 1.54 21.66
CA VAL A 115 4.69 2.29 21.68
C VAL A 115 5.34 2.32 23.07
N GLN A 116 4.56 2.31 24.14
CA GLN A 116 5.08 2.32 25.51
C GLN A 116 5.65 0.97 25.97
N ASN A 117 5.11 -0.13 25.45
CA ASN A 117 5.39 -1.47 25.97
C ASN A 117 6.22 -2.34 24.99
N ALA A 118 6.03 -2.18 23.68
CA ALA A 118 6.65 -3.04 22.68
C ALA A 118 8.01 -2.53 22.21
N ARG A 119 8.89 -3.47 21.88
CA ARG A 119 10.19 -3.20 21.25
C ARG A 119 10.11 -3.37 19.72
N PRO A 120 10.92 -2.64 18.93
CA PRO A 120 10.93 -2.80 17.47
C PRO A 120 11.16 -4.23 16.99
N GLU A 121 11.98 -5.00 17.70
CA GLU A 121 12.25 -6.41 17.37
C GLU A 121 11.02 -7.29 17.56
N GLU A 122 10.13 -6.95 18.51
CA GLU A 122 8.87 -7.68 18.73
C GLU A 122 7.85 -7.33 17.64
N VAL A 123 7.77 -6.05 17.28
CA VAL A 123 6.98 -5.58 16.14
C VAL A 123 7.42 -6.27 14.85
N GLU A 124 8.73 -6.39 14.60
CA GLU A 124 9.27 -7.11 13.46
C GLU A 124 8.82 -8.58 13.43
N LYS A 125 8.93 -9.29 14.56
CA LYS A 125 8.50 -10.69 14.67
C LYS A 125 7.02 -10.85 14.35
N GLU A 126 6.17 -9.98 14.91
CA GLU A 126 4.72 -10.06 14.69
C GLU A 126 4.34 -9.76 13.23
N ILE A 127 4.90 -8.71 12.62
CA ILE A 127 4.65 -8.41 11.20
C ILE A 127 5.04 -9.61 10.33
N ARG A 128 6.23 -10.18 10.57
CA ARG A 128 6.69 -11.37 9.85
C ARG A 128 5.73 -12.55 10.07
N ALA A 129 5.28 -12.78 11.30
CA ALA A 129 4.34 -13.85 11.62
C ALA A 129 3.01 -13.70 10.85
N GLN A 130 2.46 -12.48 10.77
CA GLN A 130 1.25 -12.20 9.99
C GLN A 130 1.45 -12.48 8.48
N ILE A 131 2.57 -12.04 7.91
CA ILE A 131 2.93 -12.32 6.50
C ILE A 131 3.09 -13.83 6.26
N GLN A 132 3.80 -14.52 7.16
CA GLN A 132 4.03 -15.96 7.04
C GLN A 132 2.75 -16.77 7.22
N LYS A 133 1.82 -16.33 8.07
CA LYS A 133 0.48 -16.93 8.19
C LYS A 133 -0.26 -16.85 6.86
N ALA A 134 -0.27 -15.69 6.18
CA ALA A 134 -0.85 -15.57 4.84
C ALA A 134 -0.19 -16.53 3.83
N PHE A 135 1.15 -16.60 3.81
CA PHE A 135 1.87 -17.54 2.94
C PHE A 135 1.54 -19.00 3.22
N SER A 136 1.38 -19.38 4.49
CA SER A 136 1.02 -20.74 4.88
C SER A 136 -0.37 -21.16 4.38
N LEU A 137 -1.28 -20.20 4.20
CA LEU A 137 -2.59 -20.42 3.59
C LEU A 137 -2.51 -20.52 2.05
N GLY A 138 -1.33 -20.26 1.48
CA GLY A 138 -1.04 -20.37 0.05
C GLY A 138 -1.40 -19.13 -0.74
N VAL A 139 -1.37 -17.95 -0.11
CA VAL A 139 -1.70 -16.66 -0.72
C VAL A 139 -0.56 -15.66 -0.50
N LYS A 140 -0.23 -14.89 -1.53
CA LYS A 140 0.69 -13.75 -1.41
C LYS A 140 -0.12 -12.45 -1.40
N PRO A 141 -0.12 -11.67 -0.31
CA PRO A 141 -0.83 -10.39 -0.26
C PRO A 141 -0.15 -9.39 -1.20
N THR A 142 -0.95 -8.44 -1.70
CA THR A 142 -0.53 -7.53 -2.76
C THR A 142 0.10 -6.24 -2.24
N HIS A 143 -0.17 -5.91 -0.99
CA HIS A 143 0.37 -4.76 -0.26
C HIS A 143 0.23 -5.01 1.25
N VAL A 144 0.76 -4.10 2.06
CA VAL A 144 0.56 -4.05 3.50
C VAL A 144 0.21 -2.63 3.93
N ASP A 145 -0.71 -2.47 4.85
CA ASP A 145 -1.03 -1.21 5.53
C ASP A 145 -1.04 -1.44 7.05
N THR A 146 -1.54 -0.49 7.84
CA THR A 146 -1.45 -0.56 9.30
C THR A 146 -2.75 -0.20 9.99
N HIS A 147 -3.19 -1.09 10.88
CA HIS A 147 -4.36 -0.88 11.72
C HIS A 147 -4.09 0.22 12.76
N MET A 148 -5.05 1.13 12.87
CA MET A 148 -5.01 2.34 13.70
C MET A 148 -3.76 3.23 13.49
N GLY A 149 -3.04 3.07 12.37
CA GLY A 149 -1.82 3.84 12.13
C GLY A 149 -0.64 3.47 13.04
N THR A 150 -0.70 2.32 13.74
CA THR A 150 0.25 1.96 14.81
C THR A 150 1.72 1.93 14.33
N LEU A 151 1.95 1.50 13.08
CA LEU A 151 3.30 1.47 12.50
C LEU A 151 3.88 2.86 12.20
N TYR A 152 3.06 3.91 12.21
CA TYR A 152 3.48 5.32 12.15
C TYR A 152 3.59 6.00 13.52
N ALA A 153 3.19 5.33 14.60
CA ALA A 153 3.24 5.91 15.95
C ALA A 153 4.66 6.00 16.53
N SER A 154 5.65 5.39 15.88
CA SER A 154 7.07 5.43 16.26
C SER A 154 7.97 5.32 15.03
N ASN A 155 9.02 6.15 14.96
CA ASN A 155 10.02 6.08 13.89
C ASN A 155 10.63 4.69 13.74
N ALA A 156 10.87 4.00 14.87
CA ALA A 156 11.48 2.67 14.86
C ALA A 156 10.51 1.64 14.25
N PHE A 157 9.21 1.75 14.54
CA PHE A 157 8.19 0.89 13.95
C PHE A 157 8.00 1.19 12.47
N SER A 158 8.03 2.47 12.06
CA SER A 158 7.96 2.86 10.65
C SER A 158 9.12 2.31 9.84
N LYS A 159 10.33 2.31 10.43
CA LYS A 159 11.50 1.71 9.80
C LYS A 159 11.32 0.21 9.60
N VAL A 160 10.95 -0.52 10.66
CA VAL A 160 10.68 -1.97 10.58
C VAL A 160 9.61 -2.28 9.52
N TYR A 161 8.52 -1.52 9.51
CA TYR A 161 7.43 -1.67 8.54
C TYR A 161 7.90 -1.53 7.09
N MET A 162 8.67 -0.48 6.78
CA MET A 162 9.16 -0.22 5.42
C MET A 162 10.27 -1.19 5.00
N ASP A 163 11.19 -1.54 5.91
CA ASP A 163 12.25 -2.53 5.65
C ASP A 163 11.64 -3.90 5.30
N ILE A 164 10.65 -4.37 6.08
CA ILE A 164 9.98 -5.65 5.83
C ILE A 164 9.21 -5.62 4.51
N ALA A 165 8.48 -4.54 4.22
CA ALA A 165 7.78 -4.39 2.96
C ALA A 165 8.75 -4.58 1.77
N GLU A 166 9.90 -3.92 1.80
CA GLU A 166 10.97 -4.05 0.80
C GLU A 166 11.53 -5.47 0.75
N GLU A 167 11.84 -6.08 1.90
CA GLU A 167 12.39 -7.43 1.96
C GLU A 167 11.47 -8.46 1.29
N TYR A 168 10.17 -8.41 1.59
CA TYR A 168 9.19 -9.33 1.00
C TYR A 168 8.73 -8.93 -0.41
N GLN A 169 9.16 -7.75 -0.89
CA GLN A 169 8.69 -7.14 -2.14
C GLN A 169 7.15 -7.04 -2.17
N ILE A 170 6.57 -6.57 -1.07
CA ILE A 170 5.14 -6.30 -0.90
C ILE A 170 5.03 -4.81 -0.52
N PRO A 171 4.43 -3.95 -1.36
CA PRO A 171 4.39 -2.51 -1.09
C PRO A 171 3.63 -2.20 0.19
N ALA A 172 4.26 -1.45 1.07
CA ALA A 172 3.63 -0.74 2.17
C ALA A 172 2.87 0.51 1.68
N ARG A 173 1.75 0.81 2.34
CA ARG A 173 1.07 2.12 2.33
C ARG A 173 1.98 3.19 2.94
N VAL A 174 2.89 3.71 2.11
CA VAL A 174 3.83 4.78 2.48
C VAL A 174 3.37 6.11 1.93
N ILE A 175 3.28 7.13 2.79
CA ILE A 175 2.97 8.51 2.37
C ILE A 175 4.25 9.21 1.95
N ASP A 176 4.22 9.92 0.82
CA ASP A 176 5.34 10.72 0.35
C ASP A 176 5.50 11.99 1.20
N LEU A 177 6.49 11.97 2.08
CA LEU A 177 6.80 13.08 2.99
C LEU A 177 7.75 14.12 2.39
N SER A 178 7.98 14.09 1.07
CA SER A 178 8.75 15.12 0.37
C SER A 178 7.99 16.46 0.21
N ASN A 179 6.68 16.46 0.52
CA ASN A 179 5.83 17.65 0.49
C ASN A 179 5.57 18.18 1.90
N ASP A 180 6.01 19.41 2.17
CA ASP A 180 5.81 20.08 3.47
C ASP A 180 4.34 20.16 3.89
N ALA A 181 3.41 20.34 2.94
CA ALA A 181 1.98 20.39 3.26
C ALA A 181 1.47 19.03 3.79
N MET A 182 2.00 17.93 3.25
CA MET A 182 1.67 16.59 3.73
C MET A 182 2.24 16.33 5.13
N VAL A 183 3.48 16.78 5.37
CA VAL A 183 4.10 16.72 6.70
C VAL A 183 3.26 17.47 7.73
N GLN A 184 2.75 18.67 7.41
CA GLN A 184 1.88 19.41 8.32
C GLN A 184 0.53 18.71 8.53
N LYS A 185 -0.11 18.21 7.46
CA LYS A 185 -1.37 17.45 7.56
C LYS A 185 -1.24 16.27 8.53
N LEU A 186 -0.19 15.47 8.41
CA LEU A 186 0.01 14.31 9.28
C LEU A 186 0.28 14.72 10.74
N LYS A 187 1.01 15.82 10.98
CA LYS A 187 1.20 16.36 12.33
C LYS A 187 -0.11 16.83 12.96
N GLU A 188 -0.98 17.47 12.18
CA GLU A 188 -2.32 17.89 12.64
C GLU A 188 -3.22 16.69 12.96
N LEU A 189 -3.05 15.58 12.25
CA LEU A 189 -3.68 14.29 12.56
C LEU A 189 -3.06 13.55 13.76
N GLY A 190 -2.00 14.12 14.37
CA GLY A 190 -1.37 13.58 15.57
C GLY A 190 -0.22 12.59 15.32
N TYR A 191 0.20 12.39 14.07
CA TYR A 191 1.34 11.52 13.76
C TYR A 191 2.67 12.19 14.14
N PRO A 192 3.62 11.46 14.76
CA PRO A 192 4.93 11.99 15.12
C PRO A 192 5.86 12.08 13.90
N VAL A 193 5.61 13.04 13.01
CA VAL A 193 6.45 13.25 11.82
C VAL A 193 7.74 13.96 12.17
N THR A 194 8.80 13.17 12.35
CA THR A 194 10.16 13.62 12.63
C THR A 194 11.04 13.64 11.36
N ASP A 195 12.21 14.26 11.43
CA ASP A 195 13.20 14.23 10.35
C ASP A 195 13.64 12.80 10.01
N ASP A 196 13.73 11.92 11.01
CA ASP A 196 14.04 10.50 10.81
C ASP A 196 12.94 9.78 10.03
N LEU A 197 11.66 10.04 10.35
CA LEU A 197 10.55 9.46 9.59
C LEU A 197 10.53 9.96 8.14
N ILE A 198 10.81 11.25 7.93
CA ILE A 198 10.95 11.82 6.59
C ILE A 198 12.08 11.13 5.83
N ALA A 199 13.24 10.91 6.48
CA ALA A 199 14.35 10.21 5.86
C ALA A 199 14.01 8.75 5.52
N VAL A 200 13.33 8.03 6.41
CA VAL A 200 12.86 6.66 6.18
C VAL A 200 11.87 6.60 5.01
N SER A 201 10.85 7.46 4.97
CA SER A 201 9.88 7.57 3.85
C SER A 201 10.56 7.97 2.53
N ASN A 202 11.58 8.83 2.58
CA ASN A 202 12.31 9.22 1.37
C ASN A 202 13.18 8.11 0.79
N ASN A 203 13.71 7.23 1.65
CA ASN A 203 14.53 6.10 1.24
C ASN A 203 13.71 4.88 0.81
N TYR A 204 12.41 4.85 1.11
CA TYR A 204 11.53 3.76 0.71
C TYR A 204 11.45 3.64 -0.82
N ALA A 205 11.81 2.45 -1.32
CA ALA A 205 12.12 2.17 -2.73
C ALA A 205 10.93 1.59 -3.52
N MET A 206 9.71 1.72 -3.01
CA MET A 206 8.46 1.22 -3.59
C MET A 206 7.43 2.35 -3.73
N PRO A 207 6.27 2.12 -4.37
CA PRO A 207 5.25 3.15 -4.56
C PRO A 207 4.88 3.87 -3.26
N LYS A 208 4.76 5.20 -3.34
CA LYS A 208 4.27 6.07 -2.27
C LYS A 208 3.00 6.77 -2.71
N LEU A 209 2.14 7.07 -1.74
CA LEU A 209 0.94 7.88 -1.93
C LEU A 209 1.28 9.36 -1.80
N ASP A 210 0.70 10.19 -2.66
CA ASP A 210 0.80 11.64 -2.55
C ASP A 210 -0.19 12.20 -1.52
N ASP A 211 -1.28 11.48 -1.26
CA ASP A 211 -2.26 11.81 -0.22
C ASP A 211 -2.96 10.56 0.35
N PHE A 212 -3.51 10.69 1.54
CA PHE A 212 -4.24 9.66 2.27
C PHE A 212 -5.36 10.27 3.11
N GLY A 213 -6.49 9.57 3.19
CA GLY A 213 -7.60 9.92 4.07
C GLY A 213 -8.53 8.74 4.31
N ALA A 214 -9.52 8.95 5.18
CA ALA A 214 -10.63 8.02 5.39
C ALA A 214 -11.93 8.66 4.90
N VAL A 215 -12.94 7.84 4.61
CA VAL A 215 -14.30 8.33 4.39
C VAL A 215 -14.74 9.15 5.61
N PRO A 216 -15.26 10.38 5.41
CA PRO A 216 -15.65 11.22 6.53
C PRO A 216 -16.79 10.63 7.35
N GLY A 217 -16.74 10.81 8.66
CA GLY A 217 -17.84 10.49 9.56
C GLY A 217 -19.01 11.48 9.40
N GLY A 218 -20.21 11.04 9.78
CA GLY A 218 -21.39 11.90 9.77
C GLY A 218 -22.44 11.46 10.77
N THR A 219 -23.51 12.26 10.90
CA THR A 219 -24.69 11.93 11.72
C THR A 219 -25.83 11.31 10.91
N SER A 220 -25.73 11.35 9.58
CA SER A 220 -26.60 10.64 8.66
C SER A 220 -25.83 10.14 7.43
N TYR A 221 -26.42 9.21 6.70
CA TYR A 221 -25.86 8.72 5.44
C TYR A 221 -25.69 9.84 4.40
N GLU A 222 -26.67 10.74 4.29
CA GLU A 222 -26.63 11.88 3.36
C GLU A 222 -25.49 12.84 3.69
N GLU A 223 -25.19 13.03 4.98
CA GLU A 223 -24.06 13.84 5.43
C GLU A 223 -22.72 13.17 5.07
N VAL A 224 -22.56 11.88 5.36
CA VAL A 224 -21.37 11.10 4.95
C VAL A 224 -21.16 11.20 3.43
N ARG A 225 -22.22 11.02 2.65
CA ARG A 225 -22.18 11.10 1.18
C ARG A 225 -21.79 12.50 0.69
N ALA A 226 -22.37 13.55 1.27
CA ALA A 226 -22.03 14.93 0.91
C ALA A 226 -20.57 15.26 1.25
N GLN A 227 -20.10 14.89 2.43
CA GLN A 227 -18.70 15.11 2.84
C GLN A 227 -17.72 14.30 1.97
N PHE A 228 -18.08 13.08 1.57
CA PHE A 228 -17.26 12.30 0.63
C PHE A 228 -17.13 13.01 -0.73
N PHE A 229 -18.21 13.61 -1.26
CA PHE A 229 -18.13 14.39 -2.49
C PHE A 229 -17.21 15.60 -2.35
N GLU A 230 -17.31 16.34 -1.24
CA GLU A 230 -16.43 17.47 -0.94
C GLU A 230 -14.97 17.03 -0.82
N GLN A 231 -14.71 15.92 -0.14
CA GLN A 231 -13.38 15.34 0.00
C GLN A 231 -12.78 15.04 -1.38
N VAL A 232 -13.48 14.28 -2.23
CA VAL A 232 -13.00 13.94 -3.58
C VAL A 232 -12.74 15.18 -4.44
N GLN A 233 -13.61 16.20 -4.37
CA GLN A 233 -13.42 17.45 -5.11
C GLN A 233 -12.27 18.31 -4.61
N SER A 234 -11.85 18.10 -3.36
CA SER A 234 -10.72 18.82 -2.73
C SER A 234 -9.36 18.15 -2.95
N LEU A 235 -9.34 16.92 -3.49
CA LEU A 235 -8.10 16.18 -3.69
C LEU A 235 -7.17 16.89 -4.68
N ASN A 236 -5.89 16.90 -4.33
CA ASN A 236 -4.84 17.35 -5.23
C ASN A 236 -4.54 16.28 -6.27
N SER A 237 -3.83 16.66 -7.32
CA SER A 237 -3.28 15.69 -8.25
C SER A 237 -2.25 14.78 -7.58
N GLY A 238 -2.12 13.56 -8.11
CA GLY A 238 -1.30 12.51 -7.51
C GLY A 238 -2.12 11.25 -7.21
N ILE A 239 -1.49 10.34 -6.47
CA ILE A 239 -2.08 9.09 -6.02
C ILE A 239 -2.61 9.29 -4.61
N THR A 240 -3.93 9.22 -4.46
CA THR A 240 -4.61 9.26 -3.17
C THR A 240 -5.19 7.89 -2.84
N GLU A 241 -5.10 7.48 -1.59
CA GLU A 241 -5.89 6.37 -1.06
C GLU A 241 -6.93 6.89 -0.06
N ILE A 242 -8.19 6.47 -0.23
CA ILE A 242 -9.28 6.72 0.72
C ILE A 242 -9.69 5.38 1.35
N THR A 243 -9.52 5.28 2.66
CA THR A 243 -9.92 4.10 3.43
C THR A 243 -11.34 4.18 3.96
N PHE A 244 -11.94 3.02 4.20
CA PHE A 244 -13.25 2.86 4.81
C PHE A 244 -13.38 1.42 5.34
N HIS A 245 -14.41 1.17 6.13
CA HIS A 245 -14.55 -0.02 6.97
C HIS A 245 -15.93 -0.64 6.73
N PRO A 246 -16.16 -1.25 5.56
CA PRO A 246 -17.48 -1.72 5.19
C PRO A 246 -17.91 -2.88 6.09
N SER A 247 -19.14 -2.88 6.59
CA SER A 247 -19.69 -4.01 7.35
C SER A 247 -21.19 -4.20 7.13
N VAL A 248 -21.63 -5.46 7.09
CA VAL A 248 -23.06 -5.79 7.07
C VAL A 248 -23.69 -5.44 8.42
N LYS A 249 -24.86 -4.80 8.40
CA LYS A 249 -25.58 -4.52 9.64
C LYS A 249 -26.07 -5.81 10.30
N SER A 250 -25.63 -6.07 11.52
CA SER A 250 -26.14 -7.14 12.40
C SER A 250 -26.30 -6.62 13.83
N ASP A 251 -26.85 -7.44 14.74
CA ASP A 251 -26.82 -7.12 16.17
C ASP A 251 -25.41 -7.37 16.76
N ASN A 252 -24.71 -8.40 16.29
CA ASN A 252 -23.33 -8.69 16.67
C ASN A 252 -22.37 -7.51 16.37
N LEU A 253 -22.46 -6.88 15.19
CA LEU A 253 -21.65 -5.71 14.86
C LEU A 253 -21.86 -4.54 15.84
N LYS A 254 -23.08 -4.35 16.35
CA LYS A 254 -23.39 -3.30 17.33
C LYS A 254 -22.82 -3.61 18.70
N GLU A 255 -22.64 -4.89 19.03
CA GLU A 255 -21.98 -5.34 20.25
C GLU A 255 -20.46 -5.19 20.14
N ILE A 256 -19.90 -5.35 18.94
CA ILE A 256 -18.46 -5.21 18.68
C ILE A 256 -18.00 -3.75 18.76
N THR A 257 -18.69 -2.83 18.08
CA THR A 257 -18.18 -1.45 17.92
C THR A 257 -19.26 -0.38 17.91
N ASP A 258 -19.00 0.73 18.60
CA ASP A 258 -19.86 1.93 18.58
C ASP A 258 -19.91 2.60 17.19
N SER A 259 -18.93 2.31 16.33
CA SER A 259 -18.88 2.82 14.95
C SER A 259 -19.71 2.00 13.96
N TRP A 260 -20.48 1.01 14.42
CA TRP A 260 -21.23 0.08 13.55
C TRP A 260 -22.07 0.81 12.50
N GLN A 261 -22.65 1.96 12.85
CA GLN A 261 -23.54 2.71 11.96
C GLN A 261 -22.76 3.35 10.81
N GLN A 262 -21.58 3.91 11.11
CA GLN A 262 -20.68 4.46 10.11
C GLN A 262 -20.19 3.37 9.16
N ARG A 263 -19.80 2.20 9.68
CA ARG A 263 -19.36 1.04 8.88
C ARG A 263 -20.43 0.56 7.89
N VAL A 264 -21.70 0.60 8.31
CA VAL A 264 -22.85 0.27 7.44
C VAL A 264 -23.07 1.33 6.37
N TRP A 265 -22.90 2.62 6.71
CA TRP A 265 -23.00 3.71 5.74
C TRP A 265 -21.87 3.67 4.71
N GLU A 266 -20.65 3.38 5.13
CA GLU A 266 -19.50 3.21 4.26
C GLU A 266 -19.67 2.03 3.29
N ALA A 267 -20.24 0.92 3.77
CA ALA A 267 -20.64 -0.19 2.89
C ALA A 267 -21.69 0.25 1.85
N GLN A 268 -22.70 1.01 2.27
CA GLN A 268 -23.73 1.53 1.36
C GLN A 268 -23.14 2.48 0.30
N LEU A 269 -22.18 3.34 0.69
CA LEU A 269 -21.69 4.47 -0.09
C LEU A 269 -21.24 4.08 -1.50
N PHE A 270 -20.41 3.05 -1.65
CA PHE A 270 -19.84 2.67 -2.95
C PHE A 270 -20.79 1.84 -3.83
N SER A 271 -21.94 1.44 -3.28
CA SER A 271 -23.04 0.84 -4.05
C SER A 271 -24.13 1.84 -4.44
N ASP A 272 -24.05 3.08 -3.94
CA ASP A 272 -25.02 4.13 -4.23
C ASP A 272 -24.87 4.65 -5.67
N PRO A 273 -25.93 4.58 -6.50
CA PRO A 273 -25.91 5.13 -7.85
C PRO A 273 -25.54 6.60 -7.93
N GLU A 274 -25.87 7.42 -6.94
CA GLU A 274 -25.47 8.83 -6.91
C GLU A 274 -23.95 8.98 -6.76
N VAL A 275 -23.32 8.15 -5.92
CA VAL A 275 -21.87 8.15 -5.71
C VAL A 275 -21.15 7.65 -6.95
N ILE A 276 -21.64 6.56 -7.57
CA ILE A 276 -21.07 6.02 -8.81
C ILE A 276 -21.13 7.06 -9.92
N ASN A 277 -22.30 7.69 -10.14
CA ASN A 277 -22.47 8.73 -11.15
C ASN A 277 -21.59 9.96 -10.87
N PHE A 278 -21.38 10.31 -9.59
CA PHE A 278 -20.49 11.38 -9.20
C PHE A 278 -19.03 11.06 -9.57
N LEU A 279 -18.53 9.88 -9.20
CA LEU A 279 -17.15 9.46 -9.50
C LEU A 279 -16.90 9.36 -11.02
N GLU A 280 -17.88 8.87 -11.78
CA GLU A 280 -17.82 8.86 -13.26
C GLU A 280 -17.76 10.29 -13.83
N LYS A 281 -18.54 11.22 -13.28
CA LYS A 281 -18.58 12.62 -13.73
C LYS A 281 -17.31 13.40 -13.38
N GLU A 282 -16.70 13.11 -12.24
CA GLU A 282 -15.38 13.65 -11.87
C GLU A 282 -14.23 12.99 -12.67
N GLU A 283 -14.55 12.02 -13.55
CA GLU A 283 -13.61 11.31 -14.42
C GLU A 283 -12.48 10.59 -13.67
N ILE A 284 -12.70 10.22 -12.40
CA ILE A 284 -11.68 9.65 -11.50
C ILE A 284 -10.99 8.43 -12.13
N ILE A 285 -9.65 8.41 -12.11
CA ILE A 285 -8.88 7.22 -12.48
C ILE A 285 -8.70 6.37 -11.23
N PHE A 286 -9.20 5.14 -11.29
CA PHE A 286 -8.98 4.16 -10.24
C PHE A 286 -7.75 3.30 -10.52
N THR A 287 -7.02 2.95 -9.46
CA THR A 287 -5.89 2.01 -9.52
C THR A 287 -5.92 1.02 -8.35
N THR A 288 -5.00 0.05 -8.35
CA THR A 288 -4.80 -0.92 -7.26
C THR A 288 -3.31 -0.97 -6.90
N TRP A 289 -2.94 -1.51 -5.74
CA TRP A 289 -1.54 -1.72 -5.36
C TRP A 289 -0.81 -2.66 -6.31
N LYS A 290 -1.45 -3.75 -6.75
CA LYS A 290 -0.92 -4.60 -7.84
C LYS A 290 -0.57 -3.80 -9.09
N GLU A 291 -1.44 -2.88 -9.45
CA GLU A 291 -1.34 -2.08 -10.65
C GLU A 291 -0.19 -1.06 -10.51
N LEU A 292 -0.12 -0.38 -9.36
CA LEU A 292 0.99 0.49 -8.98
C LEU A 292 2.32 -0.24 -9.05
N MET A 293 2.42 -1.44 -8.46
CA MET A 293 3.64 -2.26 -8.48
C MET A 293 4.09 -2.64 -9.89
N LYS A 294 3.14 -3.06 -10.75
CA LYS A 294 3.43 -3.38 -12.16
C LYS A 294 4.01 -2.18 -12.94
N ARG A 295 3.75 -0.96 -12.48
CA ARG A 295 4.21 0.26 -13.16
C ARG A 295 5.41 0.89 -12.56
N TYR A 296 5.57 0.72 -11.25
CA TYR A 296 6.68 1.29 -10.52
C TYR A 296 8.01 0.73 -11.03
N PHE A 297 8.02 -0.55 -11.34
CA PHE A 297 9.18 -1.21 -11.93
C PHE A 297 9.15 -1.18 -13.46
N SER A 298 10.33 -1.05 -14.04
CA SER A 298 10.64 -1.47 -15.40
C SER A 298 11.78 -2.48 -15.33
N TYR A 299 11.81 -3.43 -16.25
CA TYR A 299 12.75 -4.54 -16.22
C TYR A 299 13.63 -4.49 -17.46
N VAL A 300 14.92 -4.78 -17.29
CA VAL A 300 15.89 -4.84 -18.38
C VAL A 300 16.57 -6.19 -18.36
N ASN A 301 16.39 -6.93 -19.44
CA ASN A 301 17.10 -8.17 -19.70
C ASN A 301 17.48 -8.21 -21.17
N LYS A 302 18.78 -8.23 -21.45
CA LYS A 302 19.29 -8.24 -22.84
C LYS A 302 19.13 -9.60 -23.52
N ASP A 303 18.91 -10.65 -22.73
CA ASP A 303 18.85 -12.05 -23.18
C ASP A 303 17.41 -12.60 -23.18
N ASP A 304 16.42 -11.85 -22.67
CA ASP A 304 15.00 -12.23 -22.62
C ASP A 304 14.08 -11.01 -22.77
N GLU A 305 13.35 -10.95 -23.90
CA GLU A 305 12.41 -9.87 -24.22
C GLU A 305 11.15 -9.84 -23.32
N THR A 306 10.94 -10.86 -22.50
CA THR A 306 9.79 -10.95 -21.59
C THR A 306 10.15 -10.67 -20.13
N CYS A 307 11.44 -10.59 -19.80
CA CYS A 307 11.95 -10.42 -18.43
C CYS A 307 11.30 -11.39 -17.44
N ASN A 308 11.12 -12.66 -17.82
CA ASN A 308 10.41 -13.67 -17.03
C ASN A 308 8.99 -13.21 -16.63
N ASP A 309 8.22 -12.74 -17.63
CA ASP A 309 6.87 -12.16 -17.51
C ASP A 309 6.76 -10.86 -16.69
N ASN A 310 7.89 -10.27 -16.29
CA ASN A 310 7.92 -8.97 -15.62
C ASN A 310 7.84 -7.85 -16.65
N MET A 311 6.74 -7.09 -16.64
CA MET A 311 6.47 -6.03 -17.61
C MET A 311 6.36 -4.65 -16.95
N PRO A 312 6.79 -3.57 -17.63
CA PRO A 312 7.40 -3.55 -18.97
C PRO A 312 8.86 -4.05 -18.98
N CYS A 313 9.19 -4.88 -19.98
CA CYS A 313 10.54 -5.39 -20.24
C CYS A 313 11.19 -4.64 -21.41
N TYR A 314 12.49 -4.37 -21.30
CA TYR A 314 13.29 -3.69 -22.32
C TYR A 314 14.59 -4.47 -22.60
N PRO A 315 15.04 -4.53 -23.86
CA PRO A 315 16.28 -5.21 -24.22
C PRO A 315 17.54 -4.41 -23.86
N THR A 316 17.40 -3.09 -23.66
CA THR A 316 18.51 -2.19 -23.30
C THR A 316 18.15 -1.31 -22.11
N ILE A 317 19.16 -0.84 -21.38
CA ILE A 317 18.98 0.07 -20.25
C ILE A 317 18.52 1.44 -20.75
N GLN A 318 19.06 1.93 -21.88
CA GLN A 318 18.66 3.21 -22.45
C GLN A 318 17.19 3.24 -22.87
N ASP A 319 16.67 2.18 -23.50
CA ASP A 319 15.25 2.13 -23.88
C ASP A 319 14.33 2.22 -22.66
N ALA A 320 14.72 1.58 -21.55
CA ALA A 320 14.00 1.66 -20.29
C ALA A 320 14.04 3.09 -19.70
N ILE A 321 15.20 3.77 -19.74
CA ILE A 321 15.35 5.17 -19.29
C ILE A 321 14.47 6.12 -20.11
N ASP A 322 14.47 5.96 -21.43
CA ASP A 322 13.73 6.82 -22.34
C ASP A 322 12.21 6.66 -22.13
N ALA A 323 11.76 5.42 -21.99
CA ALA A 323 10.35 5.09 -21.76
C ALA A 323 9.86 5.38 -20.33
N ALA A 324 10.75 5.44 -19.34
CA ALA A 324 10.36 5.63 -17.95
C ALA A 324 9.70 7.00 -17.70
N THR A 325 8.68 7.02 -16.86
CA THR A 325 8.18 8.23 -16.21
C THR A 325 9.06 8.56 -15.00
N SER A 326 8.89 9.75 -14.40
CA SER A 326 9.58 10.08 -13.14
C SER A 326 9.17 9.14 -12.00
N ARG A 327 10.06 8.96 -11.02
CA ARG A 327 9.95 8.08 -9.84
C ARG A 327 9.81 6.59 -10.16
N LYS A 328 10.46 6.13 -11.23
CA LYS A 328 10.52 4.71 -11.60
C LYS A 328 11.81 4.04 -11.15
N THR A 329 11.70 2.75 -10.81
CA THR A 329 12.85 1.88 -10.58
C THR A 329 13.05 0.94 -11.76
N ILE A 330 14.22 0.99 -12.39
CA ILE A 330 14.62 0.11 -13.49
C ILE A 330 15.50 -0.99 -12.89
N LYS A 331 14.97 -2.22 -12.84
CA LYS A 331 15.72 -3.41 -12.41
C LYS A 331 16.43 -4.01 -13.62
N ILE A 332 17.74 -4.21 -13.51
CA ILE A 332 18.60 -4.64 -14.62
C ILE A 332 19.27 -5.95 -14.23
N THR A 333 19.17 -6.97 -15.10
CA THR A 333 19.83 -8.24 -14.84
C THR A 333 21.35 -8.08 -14.73
N LEU A 334 21.97 -8.96 -13.95
CA LEU A 334 23.42 -9.03 -13.82
C LEU A 334 24.11 -9.25 -15.18
N GLY A 335 25.29 -8.65 -15.35
CA GLY A 335 26.10 -8.80 -16.57
C GLY A 335 26.67 -7.48 -17.09
N SER A 336 27.35 -7.55 -18.24
CA SER A 336 27.88 -6.37 -18.92
C SER A 336 26.94 -5.90 -20.02
N TYR A 337 26.63 -4.61 -20.01
CA TYR A 337 25.85 -3.91 -21.03
C TYR A 337 26.76 -2.88 -21.69
N ASP A 338 27.05 -3.07 -22.97
CA ASP A 338 27.92 -2.17 -23.73
C ASP A 338 27.17 -0.88 -24.13
N GLU A 339 26.66 -0.15 -23.14
CA GLU A 339 25.81 1.02 -23.31
C GLU A 339 26.45 2.28 -22.71
N ASN A 340 26.27 3.41 -23.40
CA ASN A 340 26.53 4.75 -22.88
C ASN A 340 25.19 5.38 -22.54
N LEU A 341 24.84 5.41 -21.26
CA LEU A 341 23.54 5.85 -20.80
C LEU A 341 23.46 7.37 -20.74
N ALA A 342 22.30 7.92 -21.07
CA ALA A 342 22.04 9.34 -21.00
C ALA A 342 20.63 9.65 -20.45
N LEU A 343 20.58 10.55 -19.46
CA LEU A 343 19.33 11.16 -19.01
C LEU A 343 19.29 12.64 -19.44
N HIS A 344 18.47 12.90 -20.45
CA HIS A 344 18.29 14.24 -21.04
C HIS A 344 17.05 14.98 -20.55
N SER A 345 16.15 14.29 -19.89
CA SER A 345 14.88 14.85 -19.41
C SER A 345 14.88 14.94 -17.88
N SER A 346 14.22 15.97 -17.35
CA SER A 346 14.11 16.17 -15.90
C SER A 346 13.19 15.13 -15.26
N LYS A 347 13.72 13.94 -15.00
CA LYS A 347 13.05 12.81 -14.33
C LYS A 347 13.88 12.37 -13.12
N ILE A 348 13.21 11.76 -12.14
CA ILE A 348 13.86 11.08 -11.02
C ILE A 348 13.79 9.58 -11.31
N LEU A 349 14.91 8.87 -11.37
CA LEU A 349 14.96 7.44 -11.67
C LEU A 349 15.87 6.70 -10.68
N SER A 350 15.58 5.43 -10.44
CA SER A 350 16.49 4.52 -9.74
C SER A 350 16.93 3.41 -10.71
N LEU A 351 18.22 3.20 -10.87
CA LEU A 351 18.80 2.10 -11.64
C LEU A 351 19.39 1.08 -10.67
N GLY A 352 18.81 -0.13 -10.61
CA GLY A 352 19.30 -1.22 -9.79
C GLY A 352 19.86 -2.33 -10.65
N GLY A 353 21.18 -2.51 -10.65
CA GLY A 353 21.86 -3.60 -11.35
C GLY A 353 21.85 -4.91 -10.57
N GLY A 354 22.40 -5.95 -11.17
CA GLY A 354 22.78 -7.17 -10.44
C GLY A 354 21.69 -8.21 -10.22
N TRP A 355 20.51 -8.03 -10.81
CA TRP A 355 19.38 -8.92 -10.59
C TRP A 355 19.57 -10.27 -11.28
N ASP A 356 19.14 -11.34 -10.62
CA ASP A 356 18.96 -12.65 -11.27
C ASP A 356 17.88 -12.60 -12.37
N PHE A 357 17.82 -13.65 -13.19
CA PHE A 357 16.88 -13.73 -14.31
C PHE A 357 15.41 -13.59 -13.90
N ALA A 358 15.08 -13.95 -12.66
CA ALA A 358 13.73 -13.88 -12.11
C ALA A 358 13.41 -12.52 -11.44
N PHE A 359 14.38 -11.61 -11.34
CA PHE A 359 14.28 -10.34 -10.61
C PHE A 359 13.88 -10.49 -9.13
N THR A 360 14.33 -11.58 -8.51
CA THR A 360 14.04 -11.90 -7.11
C THR A 360 15.20 -11.56 -6.18
N THR A 361 16.44 -11.65 -6.67
CA THR A 361 17.63 -11.38 -5.85
C THR A 361 18.67 -10.56 -6.60
N GLN A 362 19.31 -9.60 -5.91
CA GLN A 362 20.53 -8.96 -6.38
C GLN A 362 21.73 -9.76 -5.88
N SER A 363 22.48 -10.37 -6.79
CA SER A 363 23.57 -11.29 -6.45
C SER A 363 24.94 -10.86 -6.98
N SER A 364 24.99 -9.78 -7.75
CA SER A 364 26.20 -9.25 -8.39
C SER A 364 26.02 -7.78 -8.76
N ASN A 365 26.95 -7.21 -9.52
CA ASN A 365 26.81 -5.90 -10.15
C ASN A 365 26.46 -6.03 -11.65
N THR A 366 25.89 -4.96 -12.21
CA THR A 366 25.78 -4.75 -13.66
C THR A 366 26.81 -3.72 -14.13
N SER A 367 27.52 -4.00 -15.22
CA SER A 367 28.51 -3.06 -15.77
C SER A 367 27.95 -2.28 -16.97
N ILE A 368 28.26 -0.99 -17.06
CA ILE A 368 27.95 -0.08 -18.19
C ILE A 368 29.19 0.72 -18.59
N ASN A 369 29.22 1.31 -19.80
CA ASN A 369 30.37 2.09 -20.28
C ASN A 369 30.40 3.51 -19.71
N SER A 370 29.23 4.18 -19.67
CA SER A 370 29.13 5.52 -19.10
C SER A 370 27.70 5.87 -18.71
N LEU A 371 27.55 6.87 -17.83
CA LEU A 371 26.26 7.48 -17.49
C LEU A 371 26.42 9.00 -17.53
N THR A 372 25.65 9.66 -18.39
CA THR A 372 25.61 11.11 -18.52
C THR A 372 24.24 11.63 -18.05
N ILE A 373 24.23 12.47 -17.02
CA ILE A 373 22.99 13.10 -16.52
C ILE A 373 23.05 14.58 -16.85
N SER A 374 22.31 15.00 -17.88
CA SER A 374 22.21 16.43 -18.24
C SER A 374 21.02 17.13 -17.57
N SER A 375 20.01 16.38 -17.14
CA SER A 375 18.85 16.89 -16.41
C SER A 375 18.23 15.75 -15.59
N GLY A 376 17.66 16.05 -14.43
CA GLY A 376 17.03 15.06 -13.54
C GLY A 376 17.95 14.53 -12.44
N VAL A 377 17.48 13.47 -11.77
CA VAL A 377 18.18 12.80 -10.65
C VAL A 377 18.17 11.30 -10.92
N VAL A 378 19.33 10.65 -10.80
CA VAL A 378 19.43 9.19 -10.89
C VAL A 378 20.07 8.65 -9.62
N THR A 379 19.37 7.76 -8.94
CA THR A 379 19.93 6.92 -7.88
C THR A 379 20.46 5.64 -8.53
N ILE A 380 21.69 5.26 -8.23
CA ILE A 380 22.31 4.03 -8.75
C ILE A 380 22.58 3.06 -7.61
N ASP A 381 22.24 1.80 -7.83
CA ASP A 381 22.55 0.68 -6.95
C ASP A 381 23.10 -0.48 -7.77
N SER A 382 24.13 -1.16 -7.26
CA SER A 382 24.74 -2.35 -7.89
C SER A 382 25.15 -2.16 -9.36
N ILE A 383 25.60 -0.96 -9.74
CA ILE A 383 26.11 -0.61 -11.08
C ILE A 383 27.59 -0.23 -11.03
N VAL A 384 28.36 -0.76 -11.98
CA VAL A 384 29.78 -0.43 -12.22
C VAL A 384 29.92 0.30 -13.55
N ILE A 385 30.57 1.46 -13.55
CA ILE A 385 30.91 2.21 -14.77
C ILE A 385 32.36 1.87 -15.14
N GLN A 386 32.59 1.36 -16.35
CA GLN A 386 33.90 0.85 -16.81
C GLN A 386 34.54 1.68 -17.91
#